data_AF-A0A090MXJ0-F1
#
_entry.id   AF-A0A090MXJ0-F1
#
_cell.length_a   1.000
_cell.length_b   1.000
_cell.length_c   1.000
_cell.angle_alpha   90.00
_cell.angle_beta   90.00
_cell.angle_gamma   90.00
#
_symmetry.space_group_name_H-M   'P 1'
#
loop_
_entity.id
_entity.type
_entity.pdbx_description
1 polymer ?
#
loop_
_entity_poly.entity_id
_entity_poly.type
_entity_poly.pdbx_seq_one_letter_code
_entity_poly.pdbx_strand_id
1 'polypeptide(L)'
;MGSNQSNTKYNARKVGETVIIERAEVPEEYHNVKVSKQVVSRVNNENIDNQNEKSENSTPPTSKVDDQNIKYIPLKEIKIIERNQPISENEIEAKKAVFKNAAKRVDDRFFKFQRENECAQNENSILVCLDSNKNMPWNCSNLVREYDNCITSFLQKVSSQQ
;
A
#
# COMPACT_ATOMS: atom_id res chain seq x y z
N MET A 1 17.31 32.55 3.87
CA MET A 1 18.02 31.58 4.73
C MET A 1 17.26 31.51 6.05
N GLY A 2 16.52 30.45 6.30
CA GLY A 2 15.71 30.30 7.52
C GLY A 2 15.77 28.86 7.99
N SER A 3 16.67 28.57 8.91
CA SER A 3 16.80 27.26 9.55
C SER A 3 15.95 27.26 10.80
N ASN A 4 14.82 26.57 10.76
CA ASN A 4 14.06 26.24 11.97
C ASN A 4 14.92 25.29 12.81
N GLN A 5 15.39 25.77 13.96
CA GLN A 5 16.06 24.92 14.94
C GLN A 5 15.00 24.10 15.68
N SER A 6 15.04 22.78 15.53
CA SER A 6 14.19 21.84 16.25
C SER A 6 14.45 21.92 17.75
N ASN A 7 13.37 22.07 18.52
CA ASN A 7 13.39 22.14 19.98
C ASN A 7 13.67 20.72 20.54
N THR A 8 14.82 20.52 21.17
CA THR A 8 15.31 19.19 21.64
C THR A 8 15.01 18.88 23.10
N LYS A 9 13.99 19.51 23.70
CA LYS A 9 13.59 19.21 25.10
C LYS A 9 12.60 18.04 25.16
N TYR A 10 13.12 16.82 25.09
CA TYR A 10 12.37 15.59 25.37
C TYR A 10 12.71 15.07 26.78
N ASN A 11 11.68 14.83 27.61
CA ASN A 11 11.83 14.26 28.96
C ASN A 11 11.49 12.77 28.95
N ALA A 12 12.19 11.98 28.14
CA ALA A 12 11.93 10.54 28.09
C ALA A 12 12.27 9.89 29.45
N ARG A 13 11.32 9.15 30.02
CA ARG A 13 11.50 8.47 31.31
C ARG A 13 12.38 7.23 31.10
N LYS A 14 13.56 7.21 31.73
CA LYS A 14 14.44 6.04 31.74
C LYS A 14 14.08 5.11 32.90
N VAL A 15 13.83 3.84 32.58
CA VAL A 15 13.67 2.77 33.58
C VAL A 15 14.68 1.68 33.23
N GLY A 16 15.78 1.63 33.98
CA GLY A 16 16.92 0.77 33.65
C GLY A 16 17.55 1.16 32.30
N GLU A 17 17.77 0.17 31.43
CA GLU A 17 18.30 0.38 30.08
C GLU A 17 17.21 0.75 29.06
N THR A 18 15.93 0.66 29.45
CA THR A 18 14.80 0.96 28.57
C THR A 18 14.39 2.43 28.67
N VAL A 19 14.25 3.07 27.51
CA VAL A 19 13.68 4.42 27.38
C VAL A 19 12.19 4.25 27.10
N ILE A 20 11.35 4.74 28.02
CA ILE A 20 9.89 4.75 27.85
C ILE A 20 9.50 6.11 27.27
N ILE A 21 8.81 6.08 26.13
CA ILE A 21 8.29 7.26 25.45
C ILE A 21 6.77 7.17 25.48
N GLU A 22 6.12 8.14 26.10
CA GLU A 22 4.66 8.20 26.11
C GLU A 22 4.15 8.74 24.77
N ARG A 23 2.93 8.34 24.37
CA ARG A 23 2.39 8.75 23.06
C ARG A 23 2.18 10.27 22.94
N ALA A 24 2.02 10.97 24.07
CA ALA A 24 1.95 12.42 24.13
C ALA A 24 3.31 13.11 23.90
N GLU A 25 4.42 12.38 24.00
CA GLU A 25 5.79 12.88 23.79
C GLU A 25 6.28 12.71 22.36
N VAL A 26 5.48 12.03 21.50
CA VAL A 26 5.80 11.83 20.09
C VAL A 26 5.54 13.13 19.32
N PRO A 27 6.53 13.70 18.63
CA PRO A 27 6.34 14.92 17.84
C PRO A 27 5.28 14.74 16.75
N GLU A 28 4.57 15.83 16.41
CA GLU A 28 3.48 15.82 15.43
C GLU A 28 3.93 15.32 14.06
N GLU A 29 5.19 15.56 13.69
CA GLU A 29 5.79 15.12 12.44
C GLU A 29 5.83 13.59 12.29
N TYR A 30 5.78 12.86 13.41
CA TYR A 30 5.86 11.39 13.44
C TYR A 30 4.52 10.72 13.79
N HIS A 31 3.44 11.47 14.00
CA HIS A 31 2.14 10.90 14.38
C HIS A 31 1.55 9.95 13.32
N ASN A 32 1.93 10.14 12.05
CA ASN A 32 1.47 9.33 10.93
C ASN A 32 2.34 8.08 10.69
N VAL A 33 3.48 7.96 11.37
CA VAL A 33 4.38 6.80 11.25
C VAL A 33 3.86 5.70 12.16
N LYS A 34 3.45 4.57 11.58
CA LYS A 34 3.00 3.38 12.31
C LYS A 34 3.93 2.22 12.03
N VAL A 35 4.35 1.54 13.09
CA VAL A 35 5.02 0.23 13.00
C VAL A 35 3.99 -0.88 12.83
N SER A 36 4.29 -1.84 11.97
CA SER A 36 3.43 -3.01 11.76
C SER A 36 3.33 -3.85 13.04
N LYS A 37 2.13 -4.35 13.34
CA LYS A 37 1.87 -5.26 14.47
C LYS A 37 2.80 -6.48 14.47
N GLN A 38 3.19 -6.93 13.27
CA GLN A 38 4.08 -8.09 13.09
C GLN A 38 5.53 -7.81 13.50
N VAL A 39 6.00 -6.56 13.42
CA VAL A 39 7.34 -6.17 13.88
C VAL A 39 7.35 -6.09 15.40
N VAL A 40 6.30 -5.50 15.98
CA VAL A 40 6.14 -5.42 17.44
C VAL A 40 6.08 -6.82 18.07
N SER A 41 5.35 -7.75 17.47
CA SER A 41 5.28 -9.13 17.96
C SER A 41 6.63 -9.86 17.88
N ARG A 42 7.41 -9.64 16.81
CA ARG A 42 8.73 -10.28 16.68
C ARG A 42 9.72 -9.78 17.74
N VAL A 43 9.81 -8.46 17.93
CA VAL A 43 10.73 -7.87 18.92
C VAL A 43 10.33 -8.26 20.35
N ASN A 44 9.03 -8.30 20.66
CA ASN A 44 8.57 -8.75 21.97
C ASN A 44 8.87 -10.25 22.19
N ASN A 45 8.71 -11.09 21.16
CA ASN A 45 9.01 -12.52 21.26
C ASN A 45 10.52 -12.81 21.36
N GLU A 46 11.37 -12.11 20.61
CA GLU A 46 12.84 -12.22 20.73
C GLU A 46 13.35 -11.83 22.13
N ASN A 47 12.62 -10.95 22.83
CA ASN A 47 12.94 -10.58 24.20
C ASN A 47 12.44 -11.61 25.24
N ILE A 48 11.38 -12.34 24.92
CA ILE A 48 10.84 -13.43 25.76
C ILE A 48 11.70 -14.70 25.64
N ASP A 49 12.22 -14.99 24.45
CA ASP A 49 13.08 -16.17 24.20
C ASP A 49 14.45 -16.09 24.90
N ASN A 50 14.88 -14.91 25.34
CA ASN A 50 16.09 -14.73 26.14
C ASN A 50 15.89 -14.96 27.66
N GLN A 51 14.67 -15.19 28.14
CA GLN A 51 14.42 -15.36 29.59
C GLN A 51 13.70 -16.64 30.03
N ASN A 52 13.21 -17.49 29.13
CA ASN A 52 12.46 -18.68 29.56
C ASN A 52 12.93 -19.98 28.89
N GLU A 53 14.02 -20.55 29.43
CA GLU A 53 14.13 -22.01 29.48
C GLU A 53 13.07 -22.55 30.45
N LYS A 54 12.29 -23.54 29.98
CA LYS A 54 11.18 -24.27 30.63
C LYS A 54 9.78 -23.64 30.48
N SER A 55 9.01 -24.16 29.53
CA SER A 55 7.95 -25.13 29.84
C SER A 55 7.29 -25.62 28.56
N GLU A 56 7.07 -26.93 28.50
CA GLU A 56 6.46 -27.67 27.39
C GLU A 56 4.97 -27.40 27.19
N ASN A 57 4.52 -27.77 26.00
CA ASN A 57 3.15 -28.10 25.54
C ASN A 57 2.26 -26.95 25.04
N SER A 58 2.22 -26.79 23.71
CA SER A 58 1.06 -27.24 22.92
C SER A 58 1.21 -26.94 21.40
N THR A 59 0.95 -27.94 20.58
CA THR A 59 0.70 -27.88 19.12
C THR A 59 -0.46 -28.85 18.82
N PRO A 60 -1.10 -28.86 17.62
CA PRO A 60 -1.44 -27.85 16.58
C PRO A 60 -2.98 -27.98 16.24
N PRO A 61 -3.60 -27.69 15.05
CA PRO A 61 -3.10 -27.27 13.72
C PRO A 61 -3.99 -26.24 12.95
N THR A 62 -3.72 -26.09 11.64
CA THR A 62 -4.39 -25.30 10.57
C THR A 62 -3.76 -23.92 10.35
N SER A 63 -3.31 -23.53 9.15
CA SER A 63 -3.57 -23.98 7.78
C SER A 63 -2.27 -23.98 6.98
N LYS A 64 -2.18 -24.91 6.02
CA LYS A 64 -1.14 -24.90 4.98
C LYS A 64 -1.39 -23.67 4.11
N VAL A 65 -0.65 -22.60 4.36
CA VAL A 65 -0.35 -21.62 3.33
C VAL A 65 1.06 -21.96 2.89
N ASP A 66 1.18 -22.49 1.67
CA ASP A 66 2.45 -22.49 0.95
C ASP A 66 2.86 -21.03 0.72
N ASP A 67 3.32 -20.38 1.78
CA ASP A 67 4.03 -19.11 1.71
C ASP A 67 5.33 -19.43 0.99
N GLN A 68 5.28 -19.26 -0.33
CA GLN A 68 6.47 -19.11 -1.15
C GLN A 68 7.33 -18.08 -0.44
N ASN A 69 8.39 -18.57 0.20
CA ASN A 69 9.44 -17.80 0.83
C ASN A 69 9.88 -16.72 -0.17
N ILE A 70 9.29 -15.52 -0.08
CA ILE A 70 9.84 -14.33 -0.71
C ILE A 70 11.06 -14.04 0.14
N LYS A 71 12.16 -14.71 -0.23
CA LYS A 71 13.47 -14.48 0.33
C LYS A 71 13.80 -13.03 -0.02
N TYR A 72 13.46 -12.12 0.89
CA TYR A 72 13.89 -10.74 0.82
C TYR A 72 15.42 -10.79 0.81
N ILE A 73 15.99 -10.62 -0.37
CA ILE A 73 17.42 -10.37 -0.52
C ILE A 73 17.57 -8.96 0.05
N PRO A 74 18.22 -8.79 1.22
CA PRO A 74 18.50 -7.45 1.71
C PRO A 74 19.28 -6.73 0.60
N LEU A 75 18.88 -5.49 0.27
CA LEU A 75 19.62 -4.66 -0.69
C LEU A 75 21.02 -4.42 -0.13
N LYS A 76 21.91 -5.41 -0.31
CA LYS A 76 23.34 -5.15 -0.36
C LYS A 76 23.49 -4.14 -1.49
N GLU A 77 24.08 -3.00 -1.15
CA GLU A 77 24.48 -1.94 -2.08
C GLU A 77 24.68 -2.52 -3.46
N ILE A 78 23.79 -2.16 -4.40
CA ILE A 78 23.94 -2.56 -5.80
C ILE A 78 25.20 -1.82 -6.27
N LYS A 79 26.35 -2.46 -6.09
CA LYS A 79 27.58 -2.06 -6.75
C LYS A 79 27.28 -2.28 -8.22
N ILE A 80 27.00 -1.19 -8.92
CA ILE A 80 26.90 -1.16 -10.37
C ILE A 80 28.30 -1.55 -10.84
N ILE A 81 28.50 -2.85 -11.07
CA ILE A 81 29.68 -3.32 -11.77
C ILE A 81 29.44 -2.84 -13.20
N GLU A 82 30.11 -1.75 -13.57
CA GLU A 82 30.21 -1.32 -14.97
C GLU A 82 30.86 -2.46 -15.76
N ARG A 83 30.02 -3.37 -16.26
CA ARG A 83 30.44 -4.34 -17.25
C ARG A 83 30.60 -3.57 -18.55
N ASN A 84 31.83 -3.13 -18.82
CA ASN A 84 32.30 -2.65 -20.12
C ASN A 84 32.33 -3.78 -21.15
N GLN A 85 31.24 -4.55 -21.29
CA GLN A 85 31.08 -5.49 -22.37
C GLN A 85 30.30 -4.81 -23.49
N PRO A 86 30.80 -4.83 -24.74
CA PRO A 86 30.05 -4.32 -25.87
C PRO A 86 28.83 -5.23 -26.08
N ILE A 87 27.68 -4.78 -25.59
CA ILE A 87 26.41 -5.48 -25.76
C ILE A 87 26.07 -5.38 -27.25
N SER A 88 25.98 -6.52 -27.93
CA SER A 88 25.55 -6.55 -29.32
C SER A 88 24.10 -6.09 -29.44
N GLU A 89 23.75 -5.40 -30.52
CA GLU A 89 22.40 -4.86 -30.75
C GLU A 89 21.31 -5.93 -30.65
N ASN A 90 21.65 -7.17 -31.01
CA ASN A 90 20.78 -8.34 -30.93
C ASN A 90 20.45 -8.74 -29.47
N GLU A 91 21.39 -8.60 -28.53
CA GLU A 91 21.12 -8.84 -27.11
C GLU A 91 20.22 -7.76 -26.49
N ILE A 92 20.30 -6.52 -26.98
CA ILE A 92 19.43 -5.43 -26.55
C ILE A 92 18.00 -5.69 -27.02
N GLU A 93 17.84 -6.11 -28.26
CA GLU A 93 16.53 -6.45 -28.82
C GLU A 93 15.90 -7.66 -28.12
N ALA A 94 16.68 -8.70 -27.85
CA ALA A 94 16.23 -9.86 -27.08
C ALA A 94 15.76 -9.47 -25.67
N LYS A 95 16.51 -8.62 -24.95
CA LYS A 95 16.11 -8.12 -23.62
C LYS A 95 14.86 -7.26 -23.70
N LYS A 96 14.74 -6.37 -24.70
CA LYS A 96 13.53 -5.58 -24.95
C LYS A 96 12.32 -6.47 -25.22
N ALA A 97 12.48 -7.56 -25.97
CA ALA A 97 11.39 -8.50 -26.24
C ALA A 97 10.92 -9.21 -24.95
N VAL A 98 11.85 -9.61 -24.07
CA VAL A 98 11.53 -10.18 -22.76
C VAL A 98 10.75 -9.18 -21.89
N PHE A 99 11.21 -7.92 -21.82
CA PHE A 99 10.51 -6.87 -21.08
C PHE A 99 9.11 -6.60 -21.64
N LYS A 100 8.96 -6.50 -22.97
CA LYS A 100 7.64 -6.33 -23.61
C LYS A 100 6.71 -7.51 -23.32
N ASN A 101 7.22 -8.74 -23.29
CA ASN A 101 6.42 -9.92 -22.95
C ASN A 101 6.00 -9.91 -21.47
N ALA A 102 6.92 -9.53 -20.57
CA ALA A 102 6.61 -9.39 -19.15
C ALA A 102 5.57 -8.30 -18.88
N ALA A 103 5.70 -7.13 -19.53
CA ALA A 103 4.72 -6.06 -19.45
C ALA A 103 3.34 -6.53 -19.92
N LYS A 104 3.26 -7.20 -21.08
CA LYS A 104 2.00 -7.80 -21.55
C LYS A 104 1.40 -8.81 -20.57
N ARG A 105 2.21 -9.61 -19.87
CA ARG A 105 1.71 -10.56 -18.85
C ARG A 105 1.15 -9.86 -17.62
N VAL A 106 1.75 -8.75 -17.21
CA VAL A 106 1.25 -7.93 -16.11
C VAL A 106 -0.06 -7.26 -16.56
N ASP A 107 -0.07 -6.66 -17.75
CA ASP A 107 -1.28 -6.06 -18.28
C ASP A 107 -2.43 -7.05 -18.42
N ASP A 108 -2.13 -8.25 -18.89
CA ASP A 108 -3.09 -9.34 -19.01
C ASP A 108 -3.62 -9.85 -17.67
N ARG A 109 -2.81 -9.80 -16.61
CA ARG A 109 -3.23 -10.27 -15.29
C ARG A 109 -3.99 -9.21 -14.50
N PHE A 110 -3.63 -7.94 -14.66
CA PHE A 110 -4.13 -6.86 -13.80
C PHE A 110 -5.09 -5.90 -14.51
N PHE A 111 -4.97 -5.72 -15.83
CA PHE A 111 -5.73 -4.71 -16.59
C PHE A 111 -6.71 -5.30 -17.60
N LYS A 112 -6.70 -6.61 -17.88
CA LYS A 112 -7.67 -7.23 -18.80
C LYS A 112 -9.12 -7.12 -18.34
N PHE A 113 -9.37 -7.08 -17.03
CA PHE A 113 -10.72 -6.97 -16.48
C PHE A 113 -10.96 -5.56 -15.94
N GLN A 114 -11.20 -4.62 -16.85
CA GLN A 114 -11.83 -3.36 -16.52
C GLN A 114 -13.34 -3.55 -16.64
N ARG A 115 -14.07 -3.38 -15.54
CA ARG A 115 -15.53 -3.39 -15.60
C ARG A 115 -16.01 -2.17 -16.38
N GLU A 116 -17.01 -2.37 -17.24
CA GLU A 116 -17.68 -1.29 -17.93
C GLU A 116 -18.33 -0.33 -16.92
N ASN A 117 -18.37 0.97 -17.26
CA ASN A 117 -18.99 1.97 -16.41
C ASN A 117 -20.53 1.81 -16.46
N GLU A 118 -21.09 1.08 -15.49
CA GLU A 118 -22.53 0.88 -15.35
C GLU A 118 -23.30 2.21 -15.14
N CYS A 119 -22.63 3.25 -14.62
CA CYS A 119 -23.25 4.54 -14.28
C CYS A 119 -23.07 5.63 -15.37
N ALA A 120 -22.53 5.26 -16.54
CA ALA A 120 -22.26 6.21 -17.63
C ALA A 120 -23.53 6.93 -18.13
N GLN A 121 -24.70 6.28 -18.10
CA GLN A 121 -25.97 6.89 -18.51
C GLN A 121 -26.41 8.00 -17.56
N ASN A 122 -26.21 7.81 -16.26
CA ASN A 122 -26.54 8.80 -15.23
C ASN A 122 -25.59 10.00 -15.32
N GLU A 123 -24.31 9.76 -15.60
CA GLU A 123 -23.31 10.81 -15.84
C GLU A 123 -23.69 11.68 -17.05
N ASN A 124 -24.04 11.05 -18.18
CA ASN A 124 -24.51 11.78 -19.37
C ASN A 124 -25.75 12.63 -19.08
N SER A 125 -26.69 12.11 -18.28
CA SER A 125 -27.90 12.84 -17.90
C SER A 125 -27.59 14.07 -17.04
N ILE A 126 -26.62 13.96 -16.12
CA ILE A 126 -26.14 15.10 -15.33
C ILE A 126 -25.47 16.14 -16.25
N LEU A 127 -24.60 15.71 -17.16
CA LEU A 127 -23.91 16.61 -18.09
C LEU A 127 -24.90 17.37 -18.98
N VAL A 128 -25.92 16.70 -19.52
CA VAL A 128 -26.98 17.35 -20.30
C VAL A 128 -27.78 18.35 -19.44
N CYS A 129 -28.07 18.00 -18.19
CA CYS A 129 -28.77 18.90 -17.28
C CYS A 129 -27.95 20.15 -16.94
N LEU A 130 -26.64 19.99 -16.70
CA LEU A 130 -25.71 21.09 -16.41
C LEU A 130 -25.51 22.00 -17.62
N ASP A 131 -25.40 21.44 -18.83
CA ASP A 131 -25.28 22.25 -20.05
C ASP A 131 -26.58 23.02 -20.34
N SER A 132 -27.73 22.44 -20.01
CA SER A 132 -29.03 23.12 -20.12
C SER A 132 -29.24 24.19 -19.03
N ASN A 133 -28.66 24.02 -17.84
CA ASN A 133 -28.88 24.87 -16.66
C ASN A 133 -27.58 25.49 -16.13
N LYS A 134 -26.84 26.21 -16.98
CA LYS A 134 -25.56 26.84 -16.63
C LYS A 134 -25.62 27.80 -15.43
N ASN A 135 -26.78 28.42 -15.21
CA ASN A 135 -26.96 29.44 -14.17
C ASN A 135 -27.54 28.87 -12.85
N MET A 136 -28.08 27.65 -12.86
CA MET A 136 -28.66 27.01 -11.67
C MET A 136 -28.33 25.50 -11.64
N PRO A 137 -27.11 25.13 -11.22
CA PRO A 137 -26.69 23.74 -11.09
C PRO A 137 -27.55 22.93 -10.10
N TRP A 138 -28.18 23.60 -9.13
CA TRP A 138 -29.02 22.98 -8.10
C TRP A 138 -30.25 22.24 -8.66
N ASN A 139 -30.75 22.62 -9.84
CA ASN A 139 -31.85 21.92 -10.50
C ASN A 139 -31.48 20.48 -10.92
N CYS A 140 -30.18 20.20 -11.08
CA CYS A 140 -29.67 18.88 -11.39
C CYS A 140 -29.37 18.02 -10.15
N SER A 141 -29.62 18.53 -8.93
CA SER A 141 -29.33 17.81 -7.67
C SER A 141 -30.03 16.45 -7.56
N ASN A 142 -31.25 16.33 -8.10
CA ASN A 142 -31.97 15.05 -8.11
C ASN A 142 -31.24 13.98 -8.95
N LEU A 143 -30.64 14.37 -10.07
CA LEU A 143 -29.87 13.46 -10.94
C LEU A 143 -28.56 13.02 -10.29
N VAL A 144 -27.93 13.91 -9.50
CA VAL A 144 -26.74 13.56 -8.70
C VAL A 144 -27.06 12.44 -7.70
N ARG A 145 -28.23 12.50 -7.05
CA ARG A 145 -28.65 11.44 -6.11
C ARG A 145 -28.83 10.08 -6.80
N GLU A 146 -29.33 10.06 -8.02
CA GLU A 146 -29.47 8.82 -8.81
C GLU A 146 -28.10 8.26 -9.24
N TYR A 147 -27.16 9.13 -9.55
CA TYR A 147 -25.78 8.76 -9.82
C TYR A 147 -25.06 8.20 -8.59
N ASP A 148 -25.21 8.82 -7.42
CA ASP A 148 -24.65 8.34 -6.15
C ASP A 148 -25.20 6.96 -5.77
N ASN A 149 -26.50 6.75 -5.97
CA ASN A 149 -27.12 5.43 -5.76
C ASN A 149 -26.55 4.37 -6.72
N CYS A 150 -26.35 4.74 -7.99
CA CYS A 150 -25.74 3.86 -8.98
C CYS A 150 -24.31 3.47 -8.56
N ILE A 151 -23.47 4.44 -8.19
CA ILE A 151 -22.10 4.19 -7.71
C ILE A 151 -22.11 3.29 -6.49
N THR A 152 -22.97 3.59 -5.51
CA THR A 152 -23.05 2.81 -4.27
C THR A 152 -23.43 1.35 -4.56
N SER A 153 -24.40 1.13 -5.46
CA SER A 153 -24.79 -0.23 -5.88
C SER A 153 -23.67 -0.95 -6.63
N PHE A 154 -22.94 -0.23 -7.49
CA PHE A 154 -21.80 -0.77 -8.22
C PHE A 154 -20.65 -1.16 -7.28
N LEU A 155 -20.30 -0.29 -6.33
CA LEU A 155 -19.29 -0.57 -5.30
C LEU A 155 -19.69 -1.76 -4.43
N GLN A 156 -20.97 -1.89 -4.08
CA GLN A 156 -21.47 -3.06 -3.36
C GLN A 156 -21.28 -4.35 -4.18
N LYS A 157 -21.69 -4.38 -5.45
CA LYS A 157 -21.44 -5.53 -6.36
C LYS A 157 -19.95 -5.84 -6.52
N VAL A 158 -19.11 -4.81 -6.55
CA VAL A 158 -17.66 -4.95 -6.67
C VAL A 158 -17.07 -5.60 -5.42
N SER A 159 -17.51 -5.15 -4.24
CA SER A 159 -17.02 -5.63 -2.95
C SER A 159 -17.51 -7.03 -2.57
N SER A 160 -18.68 -7.45 -3.06
CA SER A 160 -19.28 -8.75 -2.71
C SER A 160 -18.81 -9.92 -3.57
N GLN A 161 -18.14 -9.65 -4.69
CA GLN A 161 -17.57 -10.65 -5.60
C GLN A 161 -16.10 -11.00 -5.28
N GLN A 162 -15.59 -10.59 -4.11
CA GLN A 162 -14.21 -10.79 -3.66
C GLN A 162 -14.16 -11.69 -2.43
#